data_AF-A0A1Q7FU32-F1
#
_entry.id   AF-A0A1Q7FU32-F1
#
_cell.length_a   1.000
_cell.length_b   1.000
_cell.length_c   1.000
_cell.angle_alpha   90.00
_cell.angle_beta   90.00
_cell.angle_gamma   90.00
#
_symmetry.space_group_name_H-M   'P 1'
#
loop_
_entity.id
_entity.type
_entity.pdbx_description
1 polymer ?
#
loop_
_entity_poly.entity_id
_entity_poly.type
_entity_poly.pdbx_seq_one_letter_code
_entity_poly.pdbx_strand_id
1 'polypeptide(L)'
;MFGILSGGREDRAEEIIHNEGEIVRFGSRHVAGSVLKTVAVCLFGVAVATGQAGQAQRPPMAEEVFKNVQILKGIPVDEFMDTMGMFAAATSLNCTSCHASDNTNTWDKFALDTPLKQTARRMMNMVSTINKENFKGVRSVTCYTCHHGDQRPKIVPSLIVQYSAPVEDPNEIEIPPNTKTPPADEIFAKYIQALGGAERIGNLTGFVAKGTYSGYETDLAKVPVEVYVKAPAQRTMIVHALFGDSVRVFDGRSAWVASADKPMPLMPLTGGNLEGAKLEAMVFFPAQLKQAFSQWRGTSTSIDDREVQVLQGTNPRQPPVNLYFDQSGLLVRLVRFVDTAVGRVPTQIDYSDYRDVRGIKLPFKWTATWTDGQSTAELNEIQINVSIDGAKFARPAPAPPPKEN
;
A
#
# COMPACT_ATOMS: atom_id res chain seq x y z
N MET A 1 48.65 16.70 -7.60
CA MET A 1 49.35 17.41 -6.51
C MET A 1 48.87 16.80 -5.20
N PHE A 2 49.82 16.37 -4.37
CA PHE A 2 49.67 15.50 -3.20
C PHE A 2 48.81 16.09 -2.07
N GLY A 3 48.23 15.22 -1.24
CA GLY A 3 47.61 15.60 0.04
C GLY A 3 47.03 14.42 0.81
N ILE A 4 47.91 13.53 1.30
CA ILE A 4 47.60 12.47 2.29
C ILE A 4 47.62 13.11 3.68
N LEU A 5 46.58 12.92 4.50
CA LEU A 5 46.70 13.05 5.96
C LEU A 5 45.92 11.94 6.67
N SER A 6 46.68 11.27 7.52
CA SER A 6 46.35 10.16 8.40
C SER A 6 45.97 10.69 9.79
N GLY A 7 45.06 10.00 10.48
CA GLY A 7 44.79 10.16 11.91
C GLY A 7 43.49 9.42 12.23
N GLY A 8 43.33 8.65 13.29
CA GLY A 8 44.16 8.27 14.43
C GLY A 8 43.19 7.41 15.27
N ARG A 9 43.57 6.17 15.58
CA ARG A 9 42.71 5.18 16.25
C ARG A 9 43.21 5.01 17.68
N GLU A 10 42.42 5.45 18.64
CA GLU A 10 42.58 5.09 20.05
C GLU A 10 41.28 4.43 20.53
N ASP A 11 41.34 3.11 20.66
CA ASP A 11 40.34 2.27 21.28
C ASP A 11 40.56 2.29 22.81
N ARG A 12 39.56 2.74 23.58
CA ARG A 12 39.44 2.43 25.02
C ARG A 12 38.01 1.99 25.31
N ALA A 13 37.86 0.68 25.51
CA ALA A 13 36.64 0.06 26.01
C ALA A 13 36.58 0.22 27.53
N GLU A 14 35.47 0.79 28.01
CA GLU A 14 35.08 0.75 29.43
C GLU A 14 34.25 -0.49 29.75
N GLU A 15 34.35 -0.84 31.01
CA GLU A 15 34.11 -2.09 31.70
C GLU A 15 32.61 -2.30 32.03
N ILE A 16 32.06 -3.45 31.65
CA ILE A 16 30.69 -3.86 32.02
C ILE A 16 30.79 -4.72 33.28
N ILE A 17 30.25 -4.21 34.40
CA ILE A 17 29.99 -4.97 35.63
C ILE A 17 28.62 -5.62 35.50
N HIS A 18 28.57 -6.96 35.41
CA HIS A 18 27.39 -7.77 35.64
C HIS A 18 27.54 -8.46 36.99
N ASN A 19 26.56 -8.29 37.90
CA ASN A 19 26.45 -9.12 39.09
C ASN A 19 25.09 -9.84 39.14
N GLU A 20 25.20 -11.18 39.22
CA GLU A 20 24.44 -12.18 39.98
C GLU A 20 22.92 -12.00 40.14
N GLY A 21 22.10 -12.97 39.73
CA GLY A 21 21.76 -14.18 40.51
C GLY A 21 20.27 -14.06 40.91
N GLU A 22 19.43 -15.06 41.12
CA GLU A 22 19.54 -16.51 41.17
C GLU A 22 18.07 -17.02 41.10
N ILE A 23 17.86 -18.19 40.49
CA ILE A 23 16.52 -18.76 40.24
C ILE A 23 16.24 -19.81 41.31
N VAL A 24 15.25 -19.60 42.17
CA VAL A 24 14.80 -20.61 43.13
C VAL A 24 13.60 -21.38 42.56
N ARG A 25 13.84 -22.66 42.24
CA ARG A 25 12.82 -23.69 42.03
C ARG A 25 12.41 -24.28 43.38
N PHE A 26 11.12 -24.46 43.60
CA PHE A 26 10.61 -25.46 44.54
C PHE A 26 9.50 -26.27 43.86
N GLY A 27 9.76 -27.55 43.68
CA GLY A 27 8.73 -28.54 43.39
C GLY A 27 8.17 -29.10 44.70
N SER A 28 6.95 -29.61 44.68
CA SER A 28 6.62 -30.76 45.51
C SER A 28 5.51 -31.60 44.89
N ARG A 29 5.59 -32.88 45.23
CA ARG A 29 5.03 -34.05 44.58
C ARG A 29 3.60 -34.37 45.03
N HIS A 30 2.90 -35.01 44.10
CA HIS A 30 1.84 -36.02 44.21
C HIS A 30 1.30 -36.41 45.59
N VAL A 31 -0.04 -36.45 45.69
CA VAL A 31 -0.78 -37.50 46.41
C VAL A 31 -1.97 -37.96 45.56
N ALA A 32 -2.11 -39.27 45.45
CA ALA A 32 -3.14 -40.00 44.72
C ALA A 32 -4.48 -40.07 45.49
N GLY A 33 -5.58 -40.27 44.77
CA GLY A 33 -6.88 -40.59 45.37
C GLY A 33 -7.97 -40.78 44.32
N SER A 34 -8.12 -42.01 43.84
CA SER A 34 -9.20 -42.44 42.94
C SER A 34 -10.52 -42.60 43.70
N VAL A 35 -11.57 -41.87 43.32
CA VAL A 35 -12.97 -42.28 43.59
C VAL A 35 -13.82 -41.94 42.36
N LEU A 36 -14.25 -43.00 41.68
CA LEU A 36 -15.20 -42.98 40.58
C LEU A 36 -16.61 -42.74 41.15
N LYS A 37 -17.25 -41.61 40.81
CA LYS A 37 -18.71 -41.44 40.94
C LYS A 37 -19.25 -40.72 39.71
N THR A 38 -19.91 -41.51 38.87
CA THR A 38 -20.71 -41.09 37.72
C THR A 38 -21.92 -40.28 38.19
N VAL A 39 -21.92 -38.98 37.92
CA VAL A 39 -23.11 -38.13 38.01
C VAL A 39 -23.19 -37.35 36.69
N ALA A 40 -24.12 -37.77 35.84
CA ALA A 40 -24.48 -37.07 34.61
C ALA A 40 -25.28 -35.81 34.98
N VAL A 41 -24.65 -34.65 34.90
CA VAL A 41 -25.31 -33.34 34.99
C VAL A 41 -25.24 -32.70 33.61
N CYS A 42 -26.43 -32.43 33.05
CA CYS A 42 -26.63 -31.72 31.80
C CYS A 42 -26.11 -30.28 31.94
N LEU A 43 -24.89 -30.03 31.44
CA LEU A 43 -24.41 -28.68 31.17
C LEU A 43 -24.97 -28.24 29.82
N PHE A 44 -25.88 -27.26 29.84
CA PHE A 44 -26.17 -26.42 28.69
C PHE A 44 -24.87 -25.78 28.23
N GLY A 45 -24.30 -26.31 27.15
CA GLY A 45 -23.16 -25.70 26.48
C GLY A 45 -23.59 -24.38 25.88
N VAL A 46 -23.15 -23.27 26.49
CA VAL A 46 -23.00 -22.01 25.76
C VAL A 46 -21.95 -22.29 24.70
N ALA A 47 -22.40 -22.56 23.47
CA ALA A 47 -21.54 -22.57 22.31
C ALA A 47 -21.00 -21.15 22.15
N VAL A 48 -19.82 -20.90 22.72
CA VAL A 48 -18.97 -19.80 22.27
C VAL A 48 -18.70 -20.12 20.81
N ALA A 49 -19.40 -19.42 19.91
CA ALA A 49 -19.06 -19.38 18.51
C ALA A 49 -17.69 -18.71 18.41
N THR A 50 -16.63 -19.48 18.65
CA THR A 50 -15.32 -19.16 18.14
C THR A 50 -15.49 -19.19 16.62
N GLY A 51 -15.69 -18.00 16.05
CA GLY A 51 -15.64 -17.82 14.61
C GLY A 51 -14.40 -18.54 14.13
N GLN A 52 -14.59 -19.53 13.25
CA GLN A 52 -13.48 -20.21 12.60
C GLN A 52 -12.62 -19.09 12.01
N ALA A 53 -11.47 -18.85 12.62
CA ALA A 53 -10.42 -18.08 12.00
C ALA A 53 -10.08 -18.88 10.74
N GLY A 54 -10.71 -18.52 9.62
CA GLY A 54 -10.47 -19.15 8.33
C GLY A 54 -8.96 -19.18 8.14
N GLN A 55 -8.41 -20.38 7.95
CA GLN A 55 -7.01 -20.54 7.61
C GLN A 55 -6.72 -19.56 6.48
N ALA A 56 -5.77 -18.64 6.71
CA ALA A 56 -5.36 -17.69 5.68
C ALA A 56 -4.95 -18.53 4.46
N GLN A 57 -5.79 -18.52 3.43
CA GLN A 57 -5.49 -19.28 2.22
C GLN A 57 -4.18 -18.73 1.67
N ARG A 58 -3.23 -19.63 1.39
CA ARG A 58 -1.99 -19.26 0.71
C ARG A 58 -2.36 -18.45 -0.55
N PRO A 59 -1.82 -17.23 -0.72
CA PRO A 59 -2.13 -16.44 -1.90
C PRO A 59 -1.66 -17.18 -3.16
N PRO A 60 -2.38 -17.04 -4.29
CA PRO A 60 -1.95 -17.62 -5.56
C PRO A 60 -0.61 -17.03 -5.96
N MET A 61 0.33 -17.90 -6.33
CA MET A 61 1.66 -17.49 -6.79
C MET A 61 1.65 -17.23 -8.30
N ALA A 62 2.57 -16.39 -8.77
CA ALA A 62 2.65 -16.00 -10.17
C ALA A 62 2.75 -17.22 -11.12
N GLU A 63 3.59 -18.21 -10.81
CA GLU A 63 3.76 -19.41 -11.64
C GLU A 63 2.57 -20.38 -11.63
N GLU A 64 1.64 -20.21 -10.68
CA GLU A 64 0.41 -21.02 -10.61
C GLU A 64 -0.67 -20.47 -11.56
N VAL A 65 -0.61 -19.18 -11.87
CA VAL A 65 -1.64 -18.46 -12.65
C VAL A 65 -1.13 -18.09 -14.04
N PHE A 66 0.11 -17.63 -14.16
CA PHE A 66 0.69 -17.20 -15.42
C PHE A 66 1.57 -18.28 -16.04
N LYS A 67 1.46 -18.43 -17.36
CA LYS A 67 2.29 -19.36 -18.13
C LYS A 67 3.65 -18.73 -18.46
N ASN A 68 4.70 -19.56 -18.52
CA ASN A 68 6.07 -19.17 -18.90
C ASN A 68 6.71 -18.09 -17.99
N VAL A 69 6.42 -18.15 -16.68
CA VAL A 69 7.16 -17.41 -15.66
C VAL A 69 8.52 -18.07 -15.45
N GLN A 70 9.62 -17.33 -15.63
CA GLN A 70 10.99 -17.86 -15.54
C GLN A 70 11.76 -17.30 -14.34
N ILE A 71 11.86 -15.96 -14.25
CA ILE A 71 12.64 -15.27 -13.20
C ILE A 71 11.76 -14.87 -12.00
N LEU A 72 10.54 -14.39 -12.24
CA LEU A 72 9.63 -13.86 -11.21
C LEU A 72 8.76 -14.96 -10.58
N LYS A 73 9.37 -16.08 -10.17
CA LYS A 73 8.68 -17.17 -9.47
C LYS A 73 8.66 -16.94 -7.97
N GLY A 74 7.69 -17.53 -7.28
CA GLY A 74 7.59 -17.48 -5.82
C GLY A 74 7.13 -16.13 -5.24
N ILE A 75 6.68 -15.22 -6.11
CA ILE A 75 6.00 -13.99 -5.71
C ILE A 75 4.48 -14.14 -5.93
N PRO A 76 3.64 -13.50 -5.08
CA PRO A 76 2.19 -13.47 -5.28
C PRO A 76 1.78 -12.81 -6.60
N VAL A 77 0.58 -13.14 -7.09
CA VAL A 77 0.03 -12.58 -8.34
C VAL A 77 -0.05 -11.06 -8.33
N ASP A 78 -0.42 -10.44 -7.20
CA ASP A 78 -0.52 -8.98 -7.11
C ASP A 78 0.86 -8.30 -7.20
N GLU A 79 1.88 -8.82 -6.50
CA GLU A 79 3.26 -8.34 -6.64
C GLU A 79 3.82 -8.53 -8.06
N PHE A 80 3.45 -9.63 -8.72
CA PHE A 80 3.82 -9.86 -10.11
C PHE A 80 3.23 -8.79 -11.04
N MET A 81 1.97 -8.41 -10.83
CA MET A 81 1.33 -7.34 -11.62
C MET A 81 1.96 -5.97 -11.34
N ASP A 82 2.27 -5.66 -10.09
CA ASP A 82 3.02 -4.44 -9.75
C ASP A 82 4.41 -4.41 -10.39
N THR A 83 5.07 -5.57 -10.48
CA THR A 83 6.36 -5.69 -11.18
C THR A 83 6.21 -5.34 -12.67
N MET A 84 5.12 -5.72 -13.32
CA MET A 84 4.83 -5.31 -14.70
C MET A 84 4.61 -3.80 -14.81
N GLY A 85 3.86 -3.21 -13.87
CA GLY A 85 3.71 -1.77 -13.75
C GLY A 85 5.06 -1.06 -13.62
N MET A 86 5.95 -1.56 -12.75
CA MET A 86 7.29 -1.00 -12.58
C MET A 86 8.12 -1.03 -13.88
N PHE A 87 8.00 -2.09 -14.70
CA PHE A 87 8.63 -2.10 -16.02
C PHE A 87 8.04 -1.03 -16.94
N ALA A 88 6.72 -0.88 -16.94
CA ALA A 88 6.04 0.13 -17.75
C ALA A 88 6.50 1.55 -17.38
N ALA A 89 6.48 1.92 -16.11
CA ALA A 89 6.95 3.24 -15.68
C ALA A 89 8.45 3.45 -15.89
N ALA A 90 9.27 2.41 -15.70
CA ALA A 90 10.70 2.57 -15.94
C ALA A 90 10.99 2.80 -17.42
N THR A 91 10.31 2.09 -18.33
CA THR A 91 10.68 2.05 -19.76
C THR A 91 9.77 2.86 -20.69
N SER A 92 8.69 3.46 -20.18
CA SER A 92 7.60 4.07 -20.96
C SER A 92 6.98 3.13 -22.00
N LEU A 93 7.04 1.82 -21.77
CA LEU A 93 6.36 0.82 -22.58
C LEU A 93 5.05 0.41 -21.90
N ASN A 94 4.12 -0.12 -22.69
CA ASN A 94 2.87 -0.68 -22.16
C ASN A 94 2.83 -2.21 -22.29
N CYS A 95 1.77 -2.83 -21.75
CA CYS A 95 1.58 -4.28 -21.76
C CYS A 95 1.76 -4.88 -23.17
N THR A 96 1.09 -4.33 -24.17
CA THR A 96 1.11 -4.80 -25.58
C THR A 96 2.42 -4.50 -26.31
N SER A 97 3.26 -3.61 -25.78
CA SER A 97 4.60 -3.37 -26.33
C SER A 97 5.52 -4.55 -26.05
N CYS A 98 5.38 -5.16 -24.86
CA CYS A 98 6.22 -6.28 -24.42
C CYS A 98 5.59 -7.66 -24.65
N HIS A 99 4.26 -7.75 -24.52
CA HIS A 99 3.51 -9.00 -24.59
C HIS A 99 2.70 -9.08 -25.89
N ALA A 100 2.62 -10.28 -26.46
CA ALA A 100 1.68 -10.56 -27.52
C ALA A 100 0.25 -10.59 -26.94
N SER A 101 -0.69 -9.96 -27.64
CA SER A 101 -2.13 -9.98 -27.34
C SER A 101 -2.89 -10.23 -28.63
N ASP A 102 -4.08 -10.81 -28.53
CA ASP A 102 -5.02 -10.98 -29.64
C ASP A 102 -6.39 -10.35 -29.39
N ASN A 103 -6.45 -9.38 -28.48
CA ASN A 103 -7.67 -8.70 -28.08
C ASN A 103 -8.76 -9.65 -27.54
N THR A 104 -8.39 -10.86 -27.13
CA THR A 104 -9.29 -11.76 -26.40
C THR A 104 -9.24 -11.42 -24.90
N ASN A 105 -10.30 -11.77 -24.16
CA ASN A 105 -10.34 -11.64 -22.70
C ASN A 105 -9.44 -12.68 -21.98
N THR A 106 -8.44 -13.25 -22.66
CA THR A 106 -7.55 -14.28 -22.12
C THR A 106 -6.11 -13.80 -22.09
N TRP A 107 -5.40 -14.17 -21.03
CA TRP A 107 -4.00 -13.79 -20.81
C TRP A 107 -3.01 -14.78 -21.45
N ASP A 108 -3.49 -15.74 -22.23
CA ASP A 108 -2.67 -16.86 -22.71
C ASP A 108 -1.53 -16.44 -23.63
N LYS A 109 -1.77 -15.46 -24.51
CA LYS A 109 -0.72 -14.95 -25.41
C LYS A 109 0.34 -14.10 -24.71
N PHE A 110 0.06 -13.59 -23.50
CA PHE A 110 1.07 -12.89 -22.70
C PHE A 110 2.23 -13.80 -22.32
N ALA A 111 2.02 -15.12 -22.35
CA ALA A 111 3.04 -16.13 -22.10
C ALA A 111 4.08 -16.24 -23.22
N LEU A 112 3.73 -15.87 -24.46
CA LEU A 112 4.62 -15.99 -25.62
C LEU A 112 5.92 -15.20 -25.40
N ASP A 113 7.04 -15.78 -25.79
CA ASP A 113 8.33 -15.11 -25.70
C ASP A 113 8.48 -14.10 -26.83
N THR A 114 8.85 -12.87 -26.45
CA THR A 114 9.17 -11.78 -27.36
C THR A 114 10.63 -11.36 -27.15
N PRO A 115 11.28 -10.73 -28.15
CA PRO A 115 12.63 -10.20 -27.98
C PRO A 115 12.75 -9.22 -26.80
N LEU A 116 11.70 -8.43 -26.54
CA LEU A 116 11.64 -7.51 -25.39
C LEU A 116 11.55 -8.27 -24.06
N LYS A 117 10.70 -9.30 -23.94
CA LYS A 117 10.64 -10.14 -22.73
C LYS A 117 11.98 -10.83 -22.42
N GLN A 118 12.65 -11.37 -23.44
CA GLN A 118 13.97 -11.97 -23.27
C GLN A 118 15.01 -10.94 -22.81
N THR A 119 14.93 -9.71 -23.32
CA THR A 119 15.79 -8.61 -22.88
C THR A 119 15.49 -8.20 -21.43
N ALA A 120 14.21 -8.06 -21.06
CA ALA A 120 13.81 -7.76 -19.69
C ALA A 120 14.33 -8.80 -18.69
N ARG A 121 14.30 -10.09 -19.06
CA ARG A 121 14.90 -11.17 -18.24
C ARG A 121 16.40 -10.98 -18.01
N ARG A 122 17.16 -10.62 -19.05
CA ARG A 122 18.59 -10.30 -18.91
C ARG A 122 18.82 -9.10 -17.99
N MET A 123 17.99 -8.06 -18.13
CA MET A 123 18.08 -6.85 -17.30
C MET A 123 17.75 -7.12 -15.83
N MET A 124 16.76 -7.97 -15.53
CA MET A 124 16.45 -8.41 -14.17
C MET A 124 17.65 -9.10 -13.52
N ASN A 125 18.30 -10.03 -14.22
CA ASN A 125 19.50 -10.67 -13.73
C ASN A 125 20.62 -9.64 -13.48
N MET A 126 20.83 -8.70 -14.40
CA MET A 126 21.85 -7.65 -14.24
C MET A 126 21.60 -6.79 -12.99
N VAL A 127 20.38 -6.27 -12.80
CA VAL A 127 20.03 -5.45 -11.63
C VAL A 127 20.14 -6.25 -10.34
N SER A 128 19.68 -7.51 -10.34
CA SER A 128 19.82 -8.40 -9.18
C SER A 128 21.30 -8.64 -8.83
N THR A 129 22.16 -8.88 -9.82
CA THR A 129 23.60 -9.06 -9.62
C THR A 129 24.24 -7.79 -9.06
N ILE A 130 23.96 -6.62 -9.66
CA ILE A 130 24.51 -5.34 -9.18
C ILE A 130 24.16 -5.11 -7.71
N ASN A 131 22.90 -5.30 -7.31
CA ASN A 131 22.48 -5.13 -5.92
C ASN A 131 23.14 -6.13 -4.98
N LYS A 132 23.22 -7.41 -5.39
CA LYS A 132 23.87 -8.45 -4.58
C LYS A 132 25.34 -8.16 -4.34
N GLU A 133 26.08 -7.82 -5.40
CA GLU A 133 27.54 -7.69 -5.37
C GLU A 133 28.00 -6.36 -4.77
N ASN A 134 27.27 -5.27 -5.00
CA ASN A 134 27.73 -3.92 -4.65
C ASN A 134 26.97 -3.31 -3.47
N PHE A 135 25.76 -3.79 -3.18
CA PHE A 135 24.87 -3.22 -2.17
C PHE A 135 24.45 -4.24 -1.11
N LYS A 136 25.18 -5.36 -0.98
CA LYS A 136 24.91 -6.44 -0.01
C LYS A 136 23.48 -7.00 -0.12
N GLY A 137 22.92 -6.98 -1.34
CA GLY A 137 21.55 -7.40 -1.61
C GLY A 137 20.49 -6.34 -1.27
N VAL A 138 20.87 -5.18 -0.73
CA VAL A 138 19.96 -4.03 -0.63
C VAL A 138 19.65 -3.54 -2.04
N ARG A 139 18.37 -3.36 -2.32
CA ARG A 139 17.88 -2.92 -3.63
C ARG A 139 18.08 -1.41 -3.78
N SER A 140 19.29 -1.02 -4.15
CA SER A 140 19.68 0.38 -4.41
C SER A 140 19.61 0.72 -5.90
N VAL A 141 19.83 -0.25 -6.79
CA VAL A 141 19.69 -0.12 -8.24
C VAL A 141 18.36 -0.75 -8.65
N THR A 142 17.57 -0.04 -9.45
CA THR A 142 16.27 -0.51 -9.95
C THR A 142 16.19 -0.34 -11.46
N CYS A 143 15.12 -0.80 -12.09
CA CYS A 143 14.89 -0.46 -13.50
C CYS A 143 14.82 1.07 -13.71
N TYR A 144 14.23 1.81 -12.75
CA TYR A 144 14.08 3.25 -12.86
C TYR A 144 15.41 4.00 -12.74
N THR A 145 16.35 3.54 -11.89
CA THR A 145 17.69 4.18 -11.76
C THR A 145 18.51 4.19 -13.05
N CYS A 146 18.21 3.30 -13.99
CA CYS A 146 18.87 3.29 -15.30
C CYS A 146 18.00 3.94 -16.37
N HIS A 147 16.71 3.62 -16.41
CA HIS A 147 15.84 4.04 -17.50
C HIS A 147 15.22 5.43 -17.32
N HIS A 148 14.85 5.84 -16.10
CA HIS A 148 14.22 7.14 -15.82
C HIS A 148 13.04 7.50 -16.75
N GLY A 149 12.21 6.51 -17.10
CA GLY A 149 11.10 6.71 -18.04
C GLY A 149 11.49 6.66 -19.51
N ASP A 150 12.75 6.44 -19.86
CA ASP A 150 13.16 6.19 -21.25
C ASP A 150 13.18 4.69 -21.58
N GLN A 151 12.77 4.34 -22.80
CA GLN A 151 12.83 2.96 -23.30
C GLN A 151 14.25 2.36 -23.21
N ARG A 152 15.29 3.21 -23.31
CA ARG A 152 16.70 2.82 -23.17
C ARG A 152 17.42 3.84 -22.29
N PRO A 153 18.29 3.39 -21.35
CA PRO A 153 19.11 4.29 -20.55
C PRO A 153 19.93 5.25 -21.43
N LYS A 154 19.92 6.54 -21.10
CA LYS A 154 20.79 7.53 -21.76
C LYS A 154 22.22 7.36 -21.25
N ILE A 155 23.16 7.34 -22.18
CA ILE A 155 24.60 7.26 -21.86
C ILE A 155 25.34 8.59 -22.04
N VAL A 156 24.64 9.63 -22.49
CA VAL A 156 25.15 10.99 -22.64
C VAL A 156 24.25 11.93 -21.83
N PRO A 157 24.81 12.83 -21.00
CA PRO A 157 24.04 13.81 -20.26
C PRO A 157 23.23 14.75 -21.18
N SER A 158 22.06 15.19 -20.72
CA SER A 158 21.27 16.23 -21.39
C SER A 158 21.72 17.61 -20.91
N LEU A 159 22.25 18.44 -21.83
CA LEU A 159 22.58 19.83 -21.52
C LEU A 159 21.34 20.65 -21.14
N ILE A 160 20.16 20.29 -21.67
CA ILE A 160 18.90 20.94 -21.29
C ILE A 160 18.64 20.69 -19.80
N VAL A 161 18.74 19.44 -19.33
CA VAL A 161 18.55 19.11 -17.91
C VAL A 161 19.62 19.80 -17.05
N GLN A 162 20.87 19.82 -17.52
CA GLN A 162 21.98 20.44 -16.79
C GLN A 162 21.83 21.95 -16.56
N TYR A 163 21.22 22.67 -17.50
CA TYR A 163 21.04 24.13 -17.43
C TYR A 163 19.59 24.55 -17.13
N SER A 164 18.70 23.61 -16.85
CA SER A 164 17.33 23.89 -16.40
C SER A 164 17.28 24.01 -14.88
N ALA A 165 16.23 24.66 -14.36
CA ALA A 165 15.91 24.55 -12.95
C ALA A 165 15.67 23.06 -12.58
N PRO A 166 16.15 22.59 -11.42
CA PRO A 166 15.81 21.25 -10.94
C PRO A 166 14.30 21.05 -10.93
N VAL A 167 13.84 19.90 -11.42
CA VAL A 167 12.46 19.49 -11.26
C VAL A 167 12.31 18.95 -9.84
N GLU A 168 11.50 19.61 -9.02
CA GLU A 168 11.13 19.08 -7.70
C GLU A 168 10.00 18.07 -7.88
N ASP A 169 10.26 16.79 -7.58
CA ASP A 169 9.19 15.80 -7.43
C ASP A 169 8.74 15.78 -5.97
N PRO A 170 7.51 16.25 -5.65
CA PRO A 170 7.02 16.24 -4.27
C PRO A 170 6.87 14.83 -3.70
N ASN A 171 6.87 13.80 -4.55
CA ASN A 171 6.67 12.40 -4.17
C ASN A 171 7.96 11.62 -3.95
N GLU A 172 9.13 12.29 -3.94
CA GLU A 172 10.40 11.64 -3.64
C GLU A 172 10.34 10.84 -2.33
N ILE A 173 10.93 9.65 -2.35
CA ILE A 173 11.01 8.78 -1.16
C ILE A 173 11.99 9.39 -0.15
N GLU A 174 13.13 9.86 -0.65
CA GLU A 174 14.16 10.49 0.16
C GLU A 174 13.86 11.99 0.23
N ILE A 175 13.22 12.40 1.33
CA ILE A 175 12.97 13.82 1.55
C ILE A 175 14.03 14.37 2.52
N PRO A 176 14.77 15.43 2.15
CA PRO A 176 15.71 16.06 3.03
C PRO A 176 15.03 16.51 4.34
N PRO A 177 15.67 16.29 5.50
CA PRO A 177 15.12 16.75 6.76
C PRO A 177 15.09 18.29 6.78
N ASN A 178 13.93 18.87 7.13
CA ASN A 178 13.79 20.29 7.35
C ASN A 178 13.63 20.56 8.86
N THR A 179 14.64 21.19 9.47
CA THR A 179 14.64 21.50 10.91
C THR A 179 13.65 22.58 11.31
N LYS A 180 12.99 23.24 10.35
CA LYS A 180 11.96 24.26 10.58
C LYS A 180 10.54 23.70 10.57
N THR A 181 10.36 22.43 10.20
CA THR A 181 9.03 21.81 10.18
C THR A 181 8.53 21.57 11.60
N PRO A 182 7.26 21.89 11.93
CA PRO A 182 6.72 21.62 13.25
C PRO A 182 6.79 20.13 13.62
N PRO A 183 6.83 19.79 14.92
CA PRO A 183 6.76 18.40 15.35
C PRO A 183 5.53 17.68 14.77
N ALA A 184 5.67 16.39 14.49
CA ALA A 184 4.57 15.61 13.90
C ALA A 184 3.27 15.69 14.72
N ASP A 185 3.39 15.73 16.05
CA ASP A 185 2.25 15.88 16.96
C ASP A 185 1.46 17.17 16.74
N GLU A 186 2.14 18.27 16.42
CA GLU A 186 1.51 19.56 16.13
C GLU A 186 0.77 19.53 14.79
N ILE A 187 1.39 18.93 13.76
CA ILE A 187 0.76 18.78 12.43
C ILE A 187 -0.49 17.89 12.53
N PHE A 188 -0.40 16.75 13.25
CA PHE A 188 -1.58 15.91 13.50
C PHE A 188 -2.65 16.62 14.33
N ALA A 189 -2.28 17.40 15.34
CA ALA A 189 -3.24 18.18 16.12
C ALA A 189 -3.97 19.21 15.26
N LYS A 190 -3.24 19.93 14.38
CA LYS A 190 -3.82 20.86 13.41
C LYS A 190 -4.75 20.14 12.43
N TYR A 191 -4.36 18.97 11.93
CA TYR A 191 -5.20 18.16 11.06
C TYR A 191 -6.50 17.72 11.73
N ILE A 192 -6.42 17.17 12.94
CA ILE A 192 -7.60 16.75 13.72
C ILE A 192 -8.52 17.95 14.00
N GLN A 193 -7.94 19.12 14.30
CA GLN A 193 -8.71 20.35 14.50
C GLN A 193 -9.40 20.79 13.20
N ALA A 194 -8.69 20.79 12.07
CA ALA A 194 -9.22 21.17 10.76
C ALA A 194 -10.38 20.26 10.31
N LEU A 195 -10.32 18.97 10.67
CA LEU A 195 -11.40 18.02 10.38
C LEU A 195 -12.66 18.22 11.23
N GLY A 196 -12.62 18.96 12.34
CA GLY A 196 -13.79 19.16 13.21
C GLY A 196 -13.54 18.99 14.71
N GLY A 197 -12.29 18.68 15.10
CA GLY A 197 -11.85 18.55 16.48
C GLY A 197 -11.83 17.10 16.99
N ALA A 198 -11.02 16.85 18.02
CA ALA A 198 -10.73 15.50 18.52
C ALA A 198 -11.97 14.75 19.01
N GLU A 199 -12.92 15.42 19.66
CA GLU A 199 -14.16 14.81 20.16
C GLU A 199 -15.03 14.28 19.01
N ARG A 200 -15.29 15.10 17.98
CA ARG A 200 -16.14 14.69 16.84
C ARG A 200 -15.49 13.58 16.04
N ILE A 201 -14.20 13.70 15.76
CA ILE A 201 -13.44 12.68 15.03
C ILE A 201 -13.32 11.39 15.82
N GLY A 202 -13.15 11.47 17.15
CA GLY A 202 -13.15 10.28 18.02
C GLY A 202 -14.49 9.54 18.03
N ASN A 203 -15.60 10.23 17.76
CA ASN A 203 -16.94 9.66 17.67
C ASN A 203 -17.31 9.18 16.24
N LEU A 204 -16.42 9.32 15.25
CA LEU A 204 -16.63 8.79 13.91
C LEU A 204 -16.39 7.27 13.91
N THR A 205 -17.47 6.49 13.76
CA THR A 205 -17.41 5.02 13.70
C THR A 205 -17.35 4.50 12.26
N GLY A 206 -17.69 5.34 11.28
CA GLY A 206 -17.69 4.99 9.87
C GLY A 206 -18.58 5.89 9.03
N PHE A 207 -18.62 5.63 7.73
CA PHE A 207 -19.54 6.31 6.81
C PHE A 207 -19.89 5.43 5.61
N VAL A 208 -21.03 5.75 5.00
CA VAL A 208 -21.42 5.27 3.67
C VAL A 208 -21.40 6.45 2.73
N ALA A 209 -20.80 6.29 1.56
CA ALA A 209 -20.74 7.31 0.54
C ALA A 209 -21.20 6.78 -0.82
N LYS A 210 -21.77 7.68 -1.61
CA LYS A 210 -22.17 7.41 -2.99
C LYS A 210 -21.65 8.52 -3.90
N GLY A 211 -21.49 8.20 -5.17
CA GLY A 211 -21.06 9.16 -6.17
C GLY A 211 -20.79 8.53 -7.51
N THR A 212 -19.84 9.13 -8.23
CA THR A 212 -19.34 8.63 -9.51
C THR A 212 -17.87 8.26 -9.42
N TYR A 213 -17.49 7.26 -10.19
CA TYR A 213 -16.11 6.83 -10.40
C TYR A 213 -15.78 6.89 -11.88
N SER A 214 -14.57 7.34 -12.21
CA SER A 214 -14.01 7.26 -13.56
C SER A 214 -12.54 6.90 -13.46
N GLY A 215 -12.08 5.91 -14.21
CA GLY A 215 -10.69 5.51 -14.18
C GLY A 215 -10.31 4.69 -15.41
N TYR A 216 -9.09 4.15 -15.39
CA TYR A 216 -8.59 3.30 -16.45
C TYR A 216 -9.51 2.09 -16.72
N GLU A 217 -10.01 1.43 -15.67
CA GLU A 217 -10.87 0.24 -15.82
C GLU A 217 -12.28 0.54 -16.34
N THR A 218 -12.69 1.81 -16.36
CA THR A 218 -13.98 2.24 -16.90
C THR A 218 -13.85 2.93 -18.26
N ASP A 219 -12.66 2.88 -18.88
CA ASP A 219 -12.33 3.68 -20.07
C ASP A 219 -12.69 5.17 -19.89
N LEU A 220 -12.41 5.69 -18.69
CA LEU A 220 -12.72 7.04 -18.24
C LEU A 220 -14.23 7.40 -18.20
N ALA A 221 -15.12 6.47 -18.52
CA ALA A 221 -16.56 6.66 -18.36
C ALA A 221 -16.89 6.86 -16.87
N LYS A 222 -17.81 7.79 -16.58
CA LYS A 222 -18.35 7.96 -15.23
C LYS A 222 -19.39 6.89 -14.94
N VAL A 223 -19.13 6.07 -13.94
CA VAL A 223 -20.03 5.02 -13.47
C VAL A 223 -20.36 5.20 -11.98
N PRO A 224 -21.49 4.66 -11.48
CA PRO A 224 -21.82 4.77 -10.06
C PRO A 224 -20.79 4.08 -9.15
N VAL A 225 -20.56 4.65 -7.97
CA VAL A 225 -19.72 4.05 -6.94
C VAL A 225 -20.36 4.14 -5.56
N GLU A 226 -20.19 3.09 -4.78
CA GLU A 226 -20.52 3.04 -3.36
C GLU A 226 -19.25 2.80 -2.53
N VAL A 227 -19.09 3.54 -1.43
CA VAL A 227 -17.98 3.36 -0.49
C VAL A 227 -18.54 3.15 0.91
N TYR A 228 -18.02 2.15 1.60
CA TYR A 228 -18.34 1.81 2.97
C TYR A 228 -17.05 1.86 3.78
N VAL A 229 -17.03 2.60 4.88
CA VAL A 229 -15.88 2.70 5.78
C VAL A 229 -16.36 2.48 7.20
N LYS A 230 -15.61 1.69 7.97
CA LYS A 230 -15.93 1.39 9.37
C LYS A 230 -14.65 1.27 10.21
N ALA A 231 -14.66 1.90 11.38
CA ALA A 231 -13.55 1.80 12.33
C ALA A 231 -13.43 0.35 12.88
N PRO A 232 -12.22 -0.13 13.20
CA PRO A 232 -10.96 0.62 13.15
C PRO A 232 -10.41 0.81 11.72
N ALA A 233 -10.49 -0.20 10.85
CA ALA A 233 -9.93 -0.11 9.50
C ALA A 233 -10.63 -1.07 8.54
N GLN A 234 -11.93 -0.95 8.33
CA GLN A 234 -12.63 -1.71 7.29
C GLN A 234 -13.05 -0.76 6.17
N ARG A 235 -12.89 -1.20 4.93
CA ARG A 235 -13.29 -0.41 3.76
C ARG A 235 -13.78 -1.32 2.65
N THR A 236 -14.86 -0.94 2.00
CA THR A 236 -15.32 -1.54 0.76
C THR A 236 -15.63 -0.45 -0.26
N MET A 237 -15.17 -0.62 -1.49
CA MET A 237 -15.51 0.23 -2.63
C MET A 237 -16.10 -0.64 -3.74
N ILE A 238 -17.32 -0.33 -4.16
CA ILE A 238 -18.04 -1.03 -5.21
C ILE A 238 -18.19 -0.06 -6.38
N VAL A 239 -17.48 -0.31 -7.46
CA VAL A 239 -17.59 0.44 -8.71
C VAL A 239 -18.48 -0.35 -9.65
N HIS A 240 -19.61 0.22 -10.06
CA HIS A 240 -20.57 -0.41 -10.96
C HIS A 240 -20.13 -0.23 -12.42
N ALA A 241 -19.04 -0.88 -12.80
CA ALA A 241 -18.44 -0.73 -14.13
C ALA A 241 -19.30 -1.37 -15.23
N LEU A 242 -19.02 -1.00 -16.49
CA LEU A 242 -19.80 -1.42 -17.66
C LEU A 242 -19.87 -2.95 -17.84
N PHE A 243 -18.81 -3.65 -17.43
CA PHE A 243 -18.67 -5.11 -17.60
C PHE A 243 -18.92 -5.90 -16.31
N GLY A 244 -19.48 -5.25 -15.28
CA GLY A 244 -19.75 -5.85 -13.97
C GLY A 244 -19.15 -5.03 -12.82
N ASP A 245 -19.53 -5.38 -11.60
CA ASP A 245 -19.00 -4.69 -10.42
C ASP A 245 -17.51 -4.98 -10.23
N SER A 246 -16.73 -3.91 -10.01
CA SER A 246 -15.38 -3.99 -9.45
C SER A 246 -15.46 -3.71 -7.96
N VAL A 247 -15.18 -4.74 -7.15
CA VAL A 247 -15.31 -4.68 -5.69
C VAL A 247 -13.94 -4.77 -5.04
N ARG A 248 -13.56 -3.75 -4.27
CA ARG A 248 -12.32 -3.70 -3.49
C ARG A 248 -12.67 -3.72 -2.01
N VAL A 249 -12.18 -4.71 -1.26
CA VAL A 249 -12.49 -4.89 0.16
C VAL A 249 -11.19 -4.95 0.96
N PHE A 250 -11.17 -4.28 2.10
CA PHE A 250 -10.29 -4.57 3.23
C PHE A 250 -11.16 -4.82 4.46
N ASP A 251 -11.09 -6.03 5.03
CA ASP A 251 -11.97 -6.45 6.12
C ASP A 251 -11.45 -6.06 7.51
N GLY A 252 -10.33 -5.33 7.59
CA GLY A 252 -9.58 -5.05 8.83
C GLY A 252 -8.34 -5.93 9.01
N ARG A 253 -8.19 -6.97 8.20
CA ARG A 253 -7.05 -7.89 8.26
C ARG A 253 -6.55 -8.34 6.88
N SER A 254 -7.46 -8.62 5.96
CA SER A 254 -7.22 -9.15 4.62
C SER A 254 -7.88 -8.23 3.60
N ALA A 255 -7.35 -8.20 2.38
CA ALA A 255 -7.93 -7.43 1.29
C ALA A 255 -8.05 -8.25 0.01
N TRP A 256 -9.02 -7.86 -0.82
CA TRP A 256 -9.30 -8.47 -2.10
C TRP A 256 -9.77 -7.44 -3.12
N VAL A 257 -9.50 -7.74 -4.39
CA VAL A 257 -10.08 -7.08 -5.56
C VAL A 257 -10.80 -8.14 -6.38
N ALA A 258 -12.11 -8.00 -6.55
CA ALA A 258 -12.91 -8.79 -7.47
C ALA A 258 -13.31 -7.90 -8.65
N SER A 259 -12.80 -8.19 -9.85
CA SER A 259 -13.17 -7.47 -11.06
C SER A 259 -12.85 -8.30 -12.30
N ALA A 260 -13.62 -8.10 -13.37
CA ALA A 260 -13.50 -8.86 -14.62
C ALA A 260 -12.27 -8.47 -15.47
N ASP A 261 -11.68 -7.29 -15.23
CA ASP A 261 -10.47 -6.80 -15.91
C ASP A 261 -9.15 -7.36 -15.32
N LYS A 262 -9.24 -8.14 -14.25
CA LYS A 262 -8.06 -8.69 -13.55
C LYS A 262 -7.67 -10.07 -14.08
N PRO A 263 -6.38 -10.47 -13.94
CA PRO A 263 -5.92 -11.82 -14.30
C PRO A 263 -6.65 -12.97 -13.61
N MET A 264 -7.31 -12.68 -12.48
CA MET A 264 -8.14 -13.62 -11.75
C MET A 264 -9.44 -12.90 -11.35
N PRO A 265 -10.60 -13.60 -11.34
CA PRO A 265 -11.87 -12.99 -10.96
C PRO A 265 -11.91 -12.54 -9.49
N LEU A 266 -11.03 -13.10 -8.65
CA LEU A 266 -10.80 -12.64 -7.28
C LEU A 266 -9.31 -12.68 -6.97
N MET A 267 -8.71 -11.51 -6.76
CA MET A 267 -7.31 -11.36 -6.41
C MET A 267 -7.19 -10.98 -4.92
N PRO A 268 -6.59 -11.80 -4.06
CA PRO A 268 -6.20 -11.36 -2.72
C PRO A 268 -5.04 -10.37 -2.82
N LEU A 269 -5.05 -9.33 -2.00
CA LEU A 269 -3.92 -8.41 -1.86
C LEU A 269 -2.97 -8.90 -0.78
N THR A 270 -1.68 -8.80 -1.03
CA THR A 270 -0.62 -9.29 -0.16
C THR A 270 0.44 -8.21 0.09
N GLY A 271 1.38 -8.46 1.00
CA GLY A 271 2.54 -7.60 1.23
C GLY A 271 2.21 -6.11 1.30
N GLY A 272 2.91 -5.30 0.50
CA GLY A 272 2.69 -3.85 0.44
C GLY A 272 1.31 -3.42 -0.08
N ASN A 273 0.63 -4.22 -0.91
CA ASN A 273 -0.73 -3.92 -1.35
C ASN A 273 -1.75 -4.10 -0.24
N LEU A 274 -1.58 -5.13 0.60
CA LEU A 274 -2.40 -5.33 1.79
C LEU A 274 -2.22 -4.19 2.80
N GLU A 275 -0.96 -3.79 3.07
CA GLU A 275 -0.68 -2.63 3.92
C GLU A 275 -1.22 -1.32 3.29
N GLY A 276 -1.18 -1.19 1.96
CA GLY A 276 -1.79 -0.08 1.24
C GLY A 276 -3.30 0.00 1.43
N ALA A 277 -4.01 -1.12 1.26
CA ALA A 277 -5.46 -1.20 1.49
C ALA A 277 -5.82 -0.86 2.94
N LYS A 278 -5.00 -1.29 3.90
CA LYS A 278 -5.13 -0.93 5.32
C LYS A 278 -4.94 0.57 5.54
N LEU A 279 -3.92 1.20 4.95
CA LEU A 279 -3.70 2.64 5.04
C LEU A 279 -4.86 3.44 4.45
N GLU A 280 -5.37 3.03 3.29
CA GLU A 280 -6.54 3.66 2.66
C GLU A 280 -7.82 3.52 3.49
N ALA A 281 -7.96 2.48 4.32
CA ALA A 281 -9.05 2.36 5.28
C ALA A 281 -8.82 3.22 6.53
N MET A 282 -7.57 3.30 7.02
CA MET A 282 -7.20 4.05 8.24
C MET A 282 -7.13 5.57 8.03
N VAL A 283 -6.96 6.06 6.80
CA VAL A 283 -6.77 7.50 6.52
C VAL A 283 -7.91 8.39 7.03
N PHE A 284 -9.12 7.82 7.13
CA PHE A 284 -10.31 8.48 7.66
C PHE A 284 -10.37 8.52 9.20
N PHE A 285 -9.41 7.90 9.88
CA PHE A 285 -9.32 7.81 11.35
C PHE A 285 -7.94 8.33 11.82
N PRO A 286 -7.72 9.65 11.91
CA PRO A 286 -6.41 10.26 12.12
C PRO A 286 -5.63 9.73 13.33
N ALA A 287 -6.31 9.44 14.44
CA ALA A 287 -5.67 8.89 15.63
C ALA A 287 -5.04 7.52 15.38
N GLN A 288 -5.73 6.66 14.62
CA GLN A 288 -5.22 5.34 14.24
C GLN A 288 -4.09 5.47 13.22
N LEU A 289 -4.23 6.38 12.25
CA LEU A 289 -3.19 6.66 11.27
C LEU A 289 -1.88 7.08 11.95
N LYS A 290 -1.95 7.99 12.92
CA LYS A 290 -0.79 8.42 13.72
C LYS A 290 -0.12 7.26 14.45
N GLN A 291 -0.91 6.35 15.01
CA GLN A 291 -0.42 5.17 15.76
C GLN A 291 0.12 4.04 14.88
N ALA A 292 -0.20 4.04 13.57
CA ALA A 292 0.21 2.98 12.66
C ALA A 292 1.71 2.98 12.33
N PHE A 293 2.43 4.05 12.66
CA PHE A 293 3.85 4.22 12.38
C PHE A 293 4.67 4.47 13.64
N SER A 294 5.82 3.79 13.71
CA SER A 294 6.75 3.88 14.84
C SER A 294 7.53 5.18 14.90
N GLN A 295 7.74 5.83 13.75
CA GLN A 295 8.43 7.11 13.64
C GLN A 295 7.77 8.00 12.60
N TRP A 296 7.75 9.30 12.89
CA TRP A 296 7.32 10.35 11.99
C TRP A 296 8.43 11.37 11.81
N ARG A 297 8.70 11.75 10.57
CA ARG A 297 9.65 12.82 10.22
C ARG A 297 8.94 13.90 9.44
N GLY A 298 9.10 15.14 9.89
CA GLY A 298 8.51 16.31 9.24
C GLY A 298 9.46 16.93 8.22
N THR A 299 8.89 17.41 7.13
CA THR A 299 9.54 18.30 6.15
C THR A 299 8.48 19.16 5.44
N SER A 300 8.87 19.95 4.44
CA SER A 300 7.94 20.72 3.61
C SER A 300 8.36 20.70 2.14
N THR A 301 7.39 20.83 1.24
CA THR A 301 7.60 20.92 -0.22
C THR A 301 6.47 21.75 -0.82
N SER A 302 6.38 21.80 -2.15
CA SER A 302 5.27 22.42 -2.86
C SER A 302 4.51 21.42 -3.73
N ILE A 303 3.18 21.57 -3.82
CA ILE A 303 2.34 20.89 -4.79
C ILE A 303 1.60 22.00 -5.55
N ASP A 304 1.76 22.03 -6.88
CA ASP A 304 1.18 23.08 -7.74
C ASP A 304 1.48 24.50 -7.22
N ASP A 305 2.76 24.76 -6.89
CA ASP A 305 3.28 26.01 -6.30
C ASP A 305 2.69 26.39 -4.93
N ARG A 306 1.99 25.46 -4.25
CA ARG A 306 1.47 25.66 -2.90
C ARG A 306 2.29 24.91 -1.88
N GLU A 307 2.80 25.61 -0.88
CA GLU A 307 3.53 24.99 0.21
C GLU A 307 2.64 24.02 1.00
N VAL A 308 3.19 22.83 1.23
CA VAL A 308 2.57 21.77 2.03
C VAL A 308 3.56 21.25 3.06
N GLN A 309 3.04 20.87 4.23
CA GLN A 309 3.80 20.16 5.25
C GLN A 309 3.73 18.66 4.98
N VAL A 310 4.86 17.97 5.05
CA VAL A 310 4.93 16.53 4.78
C VAL A 310 5.32 15.79 6.04
N LEU A 311 4.54 14.77 6.40
CA LEU A 311 4.90 13.80 7.41
C LEU A 311 5.23 12.47 6.76
N GLN A 312 6.49 12.05 6.87
CA GLN A 312 6.93 10.72 6.48
C GLN A 312 6.83 9.76 7.65
N GLY A 313 5.97 8.75 7.54
CA GLY A 313 5.79 7.67 8.51
C GLY A 313 6.64 6.46 8.13
N THR A 314 7.37 5.90 9.08
CA THR A 314 8.23 4.72 8.85
C THR A 314 8.05 3.64 9.89
N ASN A 315 8.13 2.39 9.43
CA ASN A 315 8.20 1.18 10.24
C ASN A 315 9.40 0.33 9.80
N PRO A 316 10.01 -0.45 10.71
CA PRO A 316 11.09 -1.36 10.33
C PRO A 316 10.67 -2.32 9.22
N ARG A 317 11.46 -2.41 8.16
CA ARG A 317 11.25 -3.32 7.01
C ARG A 317 9.97 -3.06 6.20
N GLN A 318 9.41 -1.85 6.29
CA GLN A 318 8.32 -1.41 5.43
C GLN A 318 8.75 -0.18 4.63
N PRO A 319 8.26 0.01 3.39
CA PRO A 319 8.39 1.29 2.71
C PRO A 319 7.73 2.43 3.52
N PRO A 320 8.20 3.67 3.38
CA PRO A 320 7.57 4.81 4.05
C PRO A 320 6.17 5.10 3.50
N VAL A 321 5.41 5.89 4.25
CA VAL A 321 4.26 6.66 3.73
C VAL A 321 4.58 8.15 3.85
N ASN A 322 4.16 8.95 2.87
CA ASN A 322 4.20 10.41 2.96
C ASN A 322 2.76 10.95 3.03
N LEU A 323 2.48 11.79 4.02
CA LEU A 323 1.21 12.50 4.19
C LEU A 323 1.44 13.99 4.01
N TYR A 324 0.71 14.62 3.09
CA TYR A 324 0.89 16.03 2.73
C TYR A 324 -0.31 16.83 3.23
N PHE A 325 -0.04 17.85 4.03
CA PHE A 325 -1.03 18.72 4.66
C PHE A 325 -0.91 20.14 4.11
N ASP A 326 -2.03 20.71 3.69
CA ASP A 326 -2.06 22.09 3.20
C ASP A 326 -2.02 23.12 4.34
N GLN A 327 -2.06 24.42 3.98
CA GLN A 327 -2.06 25.51 4.94
C GLN A 327 -3.26 25.49 5.90
N SER A 328 -4.40 24.94 5.47
CA SER A 328 -5.58 24.77 6.35
C SER A 328 -5.37 23.64 7.37
N GLY A 329 -4.41 22.76 7.12
CA GLY A 329 -4.11 21.58 7.93
C GLY A 329 -4.79 20.31 7.43
N LEU A 330 -5.54 20.36 6.32
CA LEU A 330 -6.19 19.19 5.74
C LEU A 330 -5.18 18.33 4.98
N LEU A 331 -5.33 17.01 5.07
CA LEU A 331 -4.59 16.06 4.25
C LEU A 331 -5.00 16.23 2.79
N VAL A 332 -4.08 16.61 1.92
CA VAL A 332 -4.36 16.82 0.48
C VAL A 332 -3.75 15.72 -0.39
N ARG A 333 -2.74 15.01 0.11
CA ARG A 333 -2.12 13.88 -0.58
C ARG A 333 -1.61 12.82 0.38
N LEU A 334 -1.75 11.56 -0.01
CA LEU A 334 -1.07 10.41 0.57
C LEU A 334 -0.24 9.75 -0.54
N VAL A 335 1.04 9.48 -0.26
CA VAL A 335 1.89 8.66 -1.14
C VAL A 335 2.37 7.45 -0.36
N ARG A 336 2.14 6.26 -0.90
CA ARG A 336 2.66 4.99 -0.37
C ARG A 336 3.45 4.26 -1.44
N PHE A 337 4.29 3.34 -1.01
CA PHE A 337 5.14 2.57 -1.93
C PHE A 337 4.97 1.07 -1.67
N VAL A 338 4.99 0.28 -2.75
CA VAL A 338 5.01 -1.18 -2.69
C VAL A 338 6.34 -1.68 -3.23
N ASP A 339 6.99 -2.57 -2.49
CA ASP A 339 8.21 -3.23 -2.93
C ASP A 339 7.86 -4.32 -3.95
N THR A 340 8.45 -4.26 -5.15
CA THR A 340 8.44 -5.35 -6.13
C THR A 340 9.83 -5.97 -6.30
N ALA A 341 9.93 -7.06 -7.04
CA ALA A 341 11.22 -7.69 -7.39
C ALA A 341 12.21 -6.74 -8.10
N VAL A 342 11.76 -5.66 -8.74
CA VAL A 342 12.60 -4.82 -9.64
C VAL A 342 12.59 -3.32 -9.31
N GLY A 343 11.76 -2.88 -8.36
CA GLY A 343 11.67 -1.47 -7.97
C GLY A 343 10.48 -1.18 -7.05
N ARG A 344 10.44 0.01 -6.46
CA ARG A 344 9.27 0.46 -5.70
C ARG A 344 8.26 1.07 -6.64
N VAL A 345 7.01 0.64 -6.53
CA VAL A 345 5.89 1.29 -7.23
C VAL A 345 5.20 2.26 -6.29
N PRO A 346 5.04 3.55 -6.67
CA PRO A 346 4.29 4.50 -5.88
C PRO A 346 2.78 4.34 -6.13
N THR A 347 1.99 4.68 -5.13
CA THR A 347 0.58 5.02 -5.28
C THR A 347 0.35 6.36 -4.59
N GLN A 348 -0.12 7.32 -5.37
CA GLN A 348 -0.52 8.65 -4.91
C GLN A 348 -2.04 8.69 -4.80
N ILE A 349 -2.56 9.26 -3.73
CA ILE A 349 -3.99 9.54 -3.57
C ILE A 349 -4.14 11.00 -3.16
N ASP A 350 -4.73 11.80 -4.04
CA ASP A 350 -5.07 13.19 -3.77
C ASP A 350 -6.49 13.30 -3.20
N TYR A 351 -6.65 14.08 -2.14
CA TYR A 351 -7.92 14.36 -1.50
C TYR A 351 -8.27 15.83 -1.70
N SER A 352 -9.49 16.08 -2.18
CA SER A 352 -9.99 17.44 -2.42
C SER A 352 -11.50 17.51 -2.16
N ASP A 353 -12.05 18.72 -2.30
CA ASP A 353 -13.47 19.00 -2.07
C ASP A 353 -13.92 18.58 -0.66
N TYR A 354 -13.22 19.08 0.36
CA TYR A 354 -13.59 18.82 1.74
C TYR A 354 -14.88 19.56 2.11
N ARG A 355 -15.92 18.81 2.50
CA ARG A 355 -17.22 19.36 2.90
C ARG A 355 -17.57 18.95 4.32
N ASP A 356 -18.35 19.80 4.99
CA ASP A 356 -18.87 19.51 6.32
C ASP A 356 -19.99 18.48 6.25
N VAL A 357 -19.87 17.43 7.06
CA VAL A 357 -20.89 16.41 7.27
C VAL A 357 -21.10 16.30 8.78
N ARG A 358 -22.10 17.03 9.29
CA ARG A 358 -22.45 17.09 10.72
C ARG A 358 -21.27 17.52 11.61
N GLY A 359 -20.53 18.54 11.18
CA GLY A 359 -19.40 19.10 11.93
C GLY A 359 -18.08 18.36 11.73
N ILE A 360 -18.03 17.38 10.82
CA ILE A 360 -16.80 16.67 10.42
C ILE A 360 -16.52 16.98 8.94
N LYS A 361 -15.34 17.50 8.61
CA LYS A 361 -14.91 17.66 7.23
C LYS A 361 -14.46 16.32 6.65
N LEU A 362 -15.04 15.91 5.54
CA LEU A 362 -14.64 14.71 4.79
C LEU A 362 -14.33 15.09 3.33
N PRO A 363 -13.35 14.43 2.67
CA PRO A 363 -13.06 14.70 1.26
C PRO A 363 -14.12 14.07 0.36
N PHE A 364 -14.71 14.87 -0.54
CA PHE A 364 -15.69 14.39 -1.52
C PHE A 364 -15.05 14.01 -2.86
N LYS A 365 -13.76 14.29 -3.07
CA LYS A 365 -13.05 13.88 -4.30
C LYS A 365 -11.72 13.22 -4.00
N TRP A 366 -11.54 12.00 -4.49
CA TRP A 366 -10.32 11.20 -4.32
C TRP A 366 -9.75 10.85 -5.69
N THR A 367 -8.53 11.26 -5.99
CA THR A 367 -7.83 10.90 -7.23
C THR A 367 -6.67 9.97 -6.88
N ALA A 368 -6.78 8.69 -7.25
CA ALA A 368 -5.70 7.73 -7.07
C ALA A 368 -4.92 7.58 -8.37
N THR A 369 -3.59 7.73 -8.31
CA THR A 369 -2.66 7.54 -9.44
C THR A 369 -1.63 6.49 -9.06
N TRP A 370 -1.38 5.54 -9.94
CA TRP A 370 -0.39 4.49 -9.78
C TRP A 370 0.28 4.21 -11.13
N THR A 371 1.25 3.29 -11.13
CA THR A 371 2.22 3.09 -12.21
C THR A 371 1.63 2.85 -13.61
N ASP A 372 0.42 2.30 -13.68
CA ASP A 372 -0.26 1.96 -14.94
C ASP A 372 -1.72 2.45 -14.99
N GLY A 373 -2.09 3.42 -14.15
CA GLY A 373 -3.44 3.95 -14.21
C GLY A 373 -3.73 5.11 -13.26
N GLN A 374 -4.88 5.72 -13.48
CA GLN A 374 -5.46 6.72 -12.61
C GLN A 374 -6.96 6.47 -12.49
N SER A 375 -7.52 6.86 -11.34
CA SER A 375 -8.95 6.89 -11.11
C SER A 375 -9.34 8.09 -10.27
N THR A 376 -10.59 8.51 -10.42
CA THR A 376 -11.21 9.56 -9.62
C THR A 376 -12.55 9.05 -9.09
N ALA A 377 -12.75 9.14 -7.78
CA ALA A 377 -14.05 9.03 -7.14
C ALA A 377 -14.53 10.44 -6.76
N GLU A 378 -15.68 10.86 -7.31
CA GLU A 378 -16.39 12.09 -6.95
C GLU A 378 -17.67 11.72 -6.21
N LEU A 379 -17.65 11.89 -4.90
CA LEU A 379 -18.76 11.61 -4.00
C LEU A 379 -19.75 12.78 -4.02
N ASN A 380 -21.04 12.47 -3.95
CA ASN A 380 -22.10 13.47 -3.83
C ASN A 380 -22.88 13.33 -2.52
N GLU A 381 -22.78 12.18 -1.87
CA GLU A 381 -23.47 11.87 -0.61
C GLU A 381 -22.50 11.15 0.33
N ILE A 382 -22.44 11.60 1.59
CA ILE A 382 -21.77 10.90 2.69
C ILE A 382 -22.69 10.91 3.91
N GLN A 383 -22.97 9.73 4.45
CA GLN A 383 -23.71 9.54 5.69
C GLN A 383 -22.80 8.92 6.76
N ILE A 384 -22.48 9.68 7.80
CA ILE A 384 -21.64 9.22 8.92
C ILE A 384 -22.44 8.45 9.97
N ASN A 385 -21.78 7.51 10.64
CA ASN A 385 -22.28 6.79 11.81
C ASN A 385 -23.63 6.08 11.60
N VAL A 386 -23.93 5.69 10.36
CA VAL A 386 -25.09 4.86 10.03
C VAL A 386 -24.76 3.38 10.21
N SER A 387 -25.79 2.54 10.42
CA SER A 387 -25.59 1.09 10.47
C SER A 387 -25.13 0.58 9.11
N ILE A 388 -24.05 -0.19 9.09
CA ILE A 388 -23.51 -0.83 7.88
C ILE A 388 -23.57 -2.34 8.12
N ASP A 389 -24.21 -3.06 7.21
CA ASP A 389 -24.21 -4.52 7.20
C ASP A 389 -22.76 -5.04 7.14
N GLY A 390 -22.40 -5.88 8.11
CA GLY A 390 -21.07 -6.49 8.19
C GLY A 390 -20.72 -7.30 6.93
N ALA A 391 -21.71 -7.82 6.21
CA ALA A 391 -21.51 -8.53 4.95
C ALA A 391 -20.84 -7.66 3.87
N LYS A 392 -20.95 -6.32 3.95
CA LYS A 392 -20.28 -5.40 3.02
C LYS A 392 -18.76 -5.47 3.11
N PHE A 393 -18.21 -5.91 4.24
CA PHE A 393 -16.76 -6.05 4.46
C PHE A 393 -16.27 -7.49 4.36
N ALA A 394 -17.16 -8.45 4.03
CA ALA A 394 -16.76 -9.83 3.84
C ALA A 394 -15.94 -9.99 2.55
N ARG A 395 -15.18 -11.09 2.47
CA ARG A 395 -14.52 -11.51 1.23
C ARG A 395 -15.54 -11.51 0.08
N PRO A 396 -15.32 -10.74 -1.00
CA PRO A 396 -16.27 -10.66 -2.10
C PRO A 396 -16.30 -11.98 -2.87
N ALA A 397 -17.42 -12.26 -3.52
CA ALA A 397 -17.49 -13.33 -4.50
C ALA A 397 -16.56 -13.02 -5.69
N PRO A 398 -16.01 -14.04 -6.37
CA PRO A 398 -15.29 -13.82 -7.61
C PRO A 398 -16.16 -13.08 -8.63
N ALA A 399 -15.57 -12.13 -9.34
CA ALA A 399 -16.25 -11.41 -10.40
C ALA A 399 -16.76 -12.39 -11.47
N PRO A 400 -17.99 -12.20 -11.98
CA PRO A 400 -18.48 -13.00 -13.08
C PRO A 400 -17.59 -12.79 -14.32
N PRO A 401 -17.52 -13.77 -15.23
CA PRO A 401 -16.84 -13.57 -16.50
C PRO A 401 -17.45 -12.37 -17.25
N PRO A 402 -16.67 -11.62 -18.04
CA PRO A 402 -17.20 -10.57 -18.89
C PRO A 402 -18.36 -11.11 -19.73
N LYS A 403 -19.48 -10.38 -19.81
CA LYS A 403 -20.58 -10.77 -20.69
C LYS A 403 -20.06 -10.74 -22.13
N GLU A 404 -20.13 -11.87 -22.83
CA GLU A 404 -19.90 -11.91 -24.27
C GLU A 404 -21.00 -11.07 -24.96
N ASN A 405 -20.60 -10.09 -25.76
CA ASN A 405 -21.49 -9.33 -26.64
C ASN A 405 -21.66 -10.04 -27.98
#